data_AF-A0A953A3B9-F1
#
_entry.id   AF-A0A953A3B9-F1
#
_cell.length_a   1.000
_cell.length_b   1.000
_cell.length_c   1.000
_cell.angle_alpha   90.00
_cell.angle_beta   90.00
_cell.angle_gamma   90.00
#
_symmetry.space_group_name_H-M   'P 1'
#
loop_
_entity.id
_entity.type
_entity.pdbx_description
1 polymer ?
#
loop_
_entity_poly.entity_id
_entity_poly.type
_entity_poly.pdbx_seq_one_letter_code
_entity_poly.pdbx_strand_id
1 'polypeptide(L)'
;MTTEIRKRKGFTLVEMLIVLAIVGVLTSVAIASISASRIKARDTKRISDMKEVQLGLALYYDVNRAYPADLTTLVTQKYIPSLPVDPAGTAYEYLVTSGRYCFGAKLEGVIPSDSTTCTSAASGSTANYKAQPPQ
;
A
#
# COMPACT_ATOMS: atom_id res chain seq x y z
N MET A 1 -68.03 24.45 2.01
CA MET A 1 -66.70 23.94 2.39
C MET A 1 -65.67 24.79 1.65
N THR A 2 -65.01 25.71 2.36
CA THR A 2 -63.96 26.58 1.79
C THR A 2 -62.60 25.93 2.03
N THR A 3 -61.91 25.56 0.96
CA THR A 3 -60.59 24.93 0.99
C THR A 3 -59.52 26.00 1.17
N GLU A 4 -58.97 26.11 2.38
CA GLU A 4 -57.80 26.95 2.70
C GLU A 4 -56.56 26.41 1.96
N ILE A 5 -56.07 27.16 0.97
CA ILE A 5 -54.82 26.86 0.27
C ILE A 5 -53.66 27.24 1.19
N ARG A 6 -53.08 26.25 1.88
CA ARG A 6 -51.84 26.44 2.67
C ARG A 6 -50.72 26.98 1.76
N LYS A 7 -50.27 28.22 2.01
CA LYS A 7 -49.06 28.78 1.39
C LYS A 7 -47.86 27.91 1.74
N ARG A 8 -47.32 27.20 0.74
CA ARG A 8 -46.05 26.47 0.87
C ARG A 8 -44.94 27.51 1.00
N LYS A 9 -44.16 27.47 2.09
CA LYS A 9 -42.95 28.27 2.23
C LYS A 9 -41.91 27.73 1.22
N GLY A 10 -41.44 28.59 0.32
CA GLY A 10 -40.36 28.28 -0.61
C GLY A 10 -38.99 28.50 0.03
N PHE A 11 -37.96 27.85 -0.51
CA PHE A 11 -36.57 28.09 -0.12
C PHE A 11 -36.14 29.51 -0.51
N THR A 12 -35.47 30.20 0.39
CA THR A 12 -34.82 31.49 0.09
C THR A 12 -33.46 31.26 -0.56
N LEU A 13 -33.01 32.21 -1.39
CA LEU A 13 -31.69 32.16 -2.02
C LEU A 13 -30.56 32.12 -0.98
N VAL A 14 -30.76 32.79 0.16
CA VAL A 14 -29.78 32.83 1.27
C VAL A 14 -29.63 31.46 1.92
N GLU A 15 -30.73 30.72 2.09
CA GLU A 15 -30.68 29.36 2.64
C GLU A 15 -29.88 28.42 1.74
N MET A 16 -30.03 28.50 0.42
CA MET A 16 -29.23 27.68 -0.51
C MET A 16 -27.77 28.12 -0.59
N LEU A 17 -27.48 29.41 -0.40
CA LEU A 17 -26.11 29.93 -0.38
C LEU A 17 -25.32 29.43 0.84
N ILE A 18 -25.94 29.42 2.03
CA ILE A 18 -25.32 28.90 3.24
C ILE A 18 -25.06 27.39 3.14
N VAL A 19 -26.00 26.64 2.55
CA VAL A 19 -25.87 25.18 2.38
C VAL A 19 -24.67 24.83 1.49
N LEU A 20 -24.53 25.50 0.34
CA LEU A 20 -23.40 25.26 -0.56
C LEU A 20 -22.06 25.65 0.08
N ALA A 21 -22.04 26.71 0.90
CA ALA A 21 -20.85 27.10 1.65
C ALA A 21 -20.43 26.00 2.64
N ILE A 22 -21.36 25.44 3.42
CA ILE A 22 -21.07 24.38 4.40
C ILE A 22 -20.64 23.08 3.67
N VAL A 23 -21.35 22.68 2.61
CA VAL A 23 -20.99 21.48 1.82
C VAL A 23 -19.59 21.64 1.20
N GLY A 24 -19.23 22.83 0.72
CA GLY A 24 -17.88 23.12 0.20
C GLY A 24 -16.78 22.91 1.25
N VAL A 25 -16.99 23.40 2.47
CA VAL A 25 -16.04 23.20 3.58
C VAL A 25 -15.92 21.72 3.93
N LEU A 26 -17.04 21.01 4.12
CA LEU A 26 -17.03 19.59 4.50
C LEU A 26 -16.39 18.69 3.44
N THR A 27 -16.68 18.95 2.15
CA THR A 27 -16.11 18.18 1.04
C THR A 27 -14.61 18.38 0.89
N SER A 28 -14.11 19.60 1.11
CA SER A 28 -12.66 19.89 1.04
C SER A 28 -11.85 19.05 2.05
N VAL A 29 -12.33 18.93 3.30
CA VAL A 29 -11.68 18.13 4.35
C VAL A 29 -11.80 16.63 4.05
N ALA A 30 -12.95 16.19 3.55
CA ALA A 30 -13.18 14.79 3.22
C ALA A 30 -12.20 14.28 2.14
N ILE A 31 -11.97 15.04 1.07
CA ILE A 31 -11.05 14.66 -0.02
C ILE A 31 -9.62 14.49 0.49
N ALA A 32 -9.15 15.41 1.33
CA ALA A 32 -7.80 15.34 1.90
C ALA A 32 -7.59 14.09 2.78
N SER A 33 -8.64 13.61 3.46
CA SER A 33 -8.55 12.41 4.30
C SER A 33 -8.46 11.10 3.48
N ILE A 34 -9.09 11.05 2.31
CA ILE A 34 -9.19 9.85 1.48
C ILE A 34 -7.84 9.53 0.82
N SER A 35 -7.06 10.53 0.40
CA SER A 35 -5.75 10.33 -0.22
C SER A 35 -4.76 9.67 0.74
N ALA A 36 -4.70 10.13 2.00
CA ALA A 36 -3.86 9.54 3.04
C ALA A 36 -4.26 8.09 3.37
N SER A 37 -5.56 7.80 3.42
CA SER A 37 -6.07 6.44 3.66
C SER A 37 -5.67 5.47 2.53
N ARG A 38 -5.75 5.91 1.27
CA ARG A 38 -5.35 5.10 0.10
C ARG A 38 -3.85 4.76 0.12
N ILE A 39 -3.01 5.71 0.51
CA ILE A 39 -1.56 5.47 0.67
C ILE A 39 -1.31 4.39 1.72
N LYS A 40 -1.91 4.51 2.90
CA LYS A 40 -1.78 3.51 3.97
C LYS A 40 -2.29 2.12 3.56
N ALA A 41 -3.38 2.05 2.81
CA ALA A 41 -3.92 0.79 2.30
C ALA A 41 -2.95 0.12 1.32
N ARG A 42 -2.34 0.88 0.40
CA ARG A 42 -1.29 0.36 -0.51
C ARG A 42 -0.08 -0.14 0.26
N ASP A 43 0.41 0.63 1.24
CA ASP A 43 1.56 0.24 2.05
C ASP A 43 1.28 -1.03 2.89
N THR A 44 0.07 -1.14 3.45
CA THR A 44 -0.35 -2.36 4.18
C THR A 44 -0.38 -3.58 3.25
N LYS A 45 -0.86 -3.41 2.02
CA LYS A 45 -0.85 -4.47 1.00
C LYS A 45 0.58 -4.88 0.65
N ARG A 46 1.49 -3.92 0.41
CA ARG A 46 2.92 -4.18 0.17
C ARG A 46 3.57 -4.98 1.29
N ILE A 47 3.32 -4.60 2.54
CA ILE A 47 3.86 -5.31 3.70
C ILE A 47 3.32 -6.75 3.77
N SER A 48 2.03 -6.96 3.50
CA SER A 48 1.43 -8.30 3.46
C SER A 48 2.04 -9.16 2.36
N ASP A 49 2.20 -8.59 1.16
CA ASP A 49 2.82 -9.25 0.01
C ASP A 49 4.26 -9.65 0.32
N MET A 50 5.00 -8.79 1.01
CA MET A 50 6.37 -9.08 1.41
C MET A 50 6.47 -10.23 2.41
N LYS A 51 5.52 -10.35 3.33
CA LYS A 51 5.47 -11.47 4.28
C LYS A 51 5.20 -12.79 3.56
N GLU A 52 4.34 -12.80 2.54
CA GLU A 52 4.05 -14.00 1.75
C GLU A 52 5.30 -14.50 1.00
N VAL A 53 6.01 -13.59 0.31
CA VAL A 53 7.26 -13.94 -0.38
C VAL A 53 8.33 -14.39 0.59
N GLN A 54 8.44 -13.73 1.75
CA GLN A 54 9.39 -14.09 2.79
C GLN A 54 9.17 -15.50 3.35
N LEU A 55 7.91 -15.90 3.54
CA LEU A 55 7.59 -17.28 3.92
C LEU A 55 8.06 -18.26 2.84
N GLY A 56 7.80 -17.95 1.56
CA GLY A 56 8.29 -18.75 0.44
C GLY A 56 9.82 -18.89 0.41
N LEU A 57 10.54 -17.79 0.65
CA LEU A 57 12.00 -17.78 0.74
C LEU A 57 12.51 -18.63 1.91
N ALA A 58 11.83 -18.60 3.06
CA ALA A 58 12.19 -19.43 4.22
C ALA A 58 11.99 -20.92 3.91
N LEU A 59 10.87 -21.30 3.28
CA LEU A 59 10.61 -22.68 2.86
C LEU A 59 11.63 -23.18 1.83
N TYR A 60 11.99 -22.33 0.86
CA TYR A 60 13.02 -22.67 -0.12
C TYR A 60 14.39 -22.89 0.54
N TYR A 61 14.75 -22.03 1.51
CA TYR A 61 16.01 -22.13 2.24
C TYR A 61 16.09 -23.39 3.10
N ASP A 62 14.98 -23.82 3.71
CA ASP A 62 14.94 -25.04 4.52
C ASP A 62 15.35 -26.28 3.72
N VAL A 63 14.89 -26.36 2.45
CA VAL A 63 15.18 -27.47 1.54
C VAL A 63 16.55 -27.34 0.87
N ASN A 64 16.87 -26.16 0.31
CA ASN A 64 18.01 -25.97 -0.57
C ASN A 64 19.26 -25.41 0.14
N ARG A 65 19.14 -24.99 1.39
CA ARG A 65 20.20 -24.33 2.19
C ARG A 65 20.80 -23.07 1.52
N ALA A 66 20.08 -22.51 0.56
CA ALA A 66 20.46 -21.32 -0.18
C ALA A 66 19.21 -20.52 -0.52
N TYR A 67 19.36 -19.21 -0.75
CA TYR A 67 18.29 -18.38 -1.30
C TYR A 67 18.31 -18.44 -2.83
N PRO A 68 17.15 -18.35 -3.49
CA PRO A 68 17.11 -18.42 -4.95
C PRO A 68 17.77 -17.19 -5.58
N ALA A 69 18.37 -17.35 -6.76
CA ALA A 69 18.93 -16.23 -7.52
C ALA A 69 17.85 -15.26 -8.02
N ASP A 70 16.67 -15.79 -8.30
CA ASP A 70 15.53 -15.07 -8.84
C ASP A 70 14.23 -15.51 -8.13
N LEU A 71 13.31 -14.58 -7.86
CA LEU A 71 12.06 -14.89 -7.15
C LEU A 71 11.09 -15.77 -7.95
N THR A 72 11.23 -15.83 -9.28
CA THR A 72 10.40 -16.69 -10.13
C THR A 72 10.58 -18.18 -9.83
N THR A 73 11.71 -18.58 -9.23
CA THR A 73 11.91 -19.97 -8.79
C THR A 73 10.93 -20.37 -7.69
N LEU A 74 10.49 -19.43 -6.84
CA LEU A 74 9.52 -19.68 -5.77
C LEU A 74 8.16 -20.07 -6.34
N VAL A 75 7.76 -19.44 -7.45
CA VAL A 75 6.51 -19.78 -8.15
C VAL A 75 6.67 -21.10 -8.89
N THR A 76 7.78 -21.26 -9.62
CA THR A 76 8.03 -22.46 -10.44
C THR A 76 8.10 -23.73 -9.59
N GLN A 77 8.73 -23.63 -8.41
CA GLN A 77 8.83 -24.73 -7.45
C GLN A 77 7.67 -24.76 -6.44
N LYS A 78 6.62 -23.95 -6.63
CA LYS A 78 5.38 -23.95 -5.84
C LYS A 78 5.53 -23.64 -4.34
N TYR A 79 6.51 -22.83 -3.96
CA TYR A 79 6.62 -22.30 -2.60
C TYR A 79 5.64 -21.14 -2.34
N ILE A 80 5.24 -20.43 -3.39
CA ILE A 80 4.20 -19.39 -3.38
C ILE A 80 3.30 -19.54 -4.63
N PRO A 81 2.02 -19.13 -4.58
CA PRO A 81 1.10 -19.27 -5.71
C PRO A 81 1.43 -18.33 -6.89
N SER A 82 1.87 -17.11 -6.60
CA SER A 82 2.23 -16.10 -7.61
C SER A 82 3.11 -15.02 -6.99
N LEU A 83 3.89 -14.31 -7.80
CA LEU A 83 4.60 -13.12 -7.31
C LEU A 83 3.63 -11.94 -7.15
N PRO A 84 3.61 -11.28 -5.98
CA PRO A 84 2.79 -10.10 -5.79
C PRO A 84 3.25 -8.96 -6.70
N VAL A 85 2.28 -8.19 -7.17
CA VAL A 85 2.50 -6.99 -7.99
C VAL A 85 2.13 -5.77 -7.17
N ASP A 86 3.02 -4.78 -7.13
CA ASP A 86 2.76 -3.53 -6.42
C ASP A 86 1.52 -2.81 -6.99
N PRO A 87 0.57 -2.37 -6.15
CA PRO A 87 -0.58 -1.59 -6.59
C PRO A 87 -0.24 -0.26 -7.30
N ALA A 88 0.97 0.28 -7.13
CA ALA A 88 1.44 1.47 -7.85
C ALA A 88 2.35 1.16 -9.05
N GLY A 89 2.60 -0.12 -9.35
CA GLY A 89 3.41 -0.56 -10.49
C GLY A 89 4.94 -0.47 -10.31
N THR A 90 5.43 -0.17 -9.10
CA THR A 90 6.87 -0.22 -8.80
C THR A 90 7.25 -1.65 -8.43
N ALA A 91 8.21 -2.26 -9.14
CA ALA A 91 8.63 -3.62 -8.83
C ALA A 91 9.22 -3.72 -7.41
N TYR A 92 8.99 -4.86 -6.74
CA TYR A 92 9.67 -5.19 -5.50
C TYR A 92 11.16 -5.45 -5.77
N GLU A 93 12.03 -4.99 -4.87
CA GLU A 93 13.47 -5.23 -4.99
C GLU A 93 13.86 -6.51 -4.29
N TYR A 94 14.57 -7.38 -5.01
CA TYR A 94 15.13 -8.61 -4.48
C TYR A 94 16.60 -8.72 -4.83
N LEU A 95 17.42 -8.92 -3.80
CA LEU A 95 18.86 -9.08 -3.94
C LEU A 95 19.31 -10.28 -3.12
N VAL A 96 20.16 -11.10 -3.71
CA VAL A 96 20.84 -12.19 -3.02
C VAL A 96 22.33 -11.93 -3.02
N THR A 97 22.95 -12.10 -1.86
CA THR A 97 24.40 -12.11 -1.65
C THR A 97 24.74 -13.43 -0.97
N SER A 98 26.00 -13.88 -1.02
CA SER A 98 26.43 -15.17 -0.48
C SER A 98 25.88 -15.47 0.93
N GLY A 99 24.78 -16.24 0.99
CA GLY A 99 24.09 -16.65 2.23
C GLY A 99 23.07 -15.66 2.82
N ARG A 100 22.81 -14.51 2.21
CA ARG A 100 21.85 -13.50 2.68
C ARG A 100 20.97 -12.99 1.55
N TYR A 101 19.71 -12.70 1.83
CA TYR A 101 18.85 -11.97 0.89
C TYR A 101 18.44 -10.62 1.47
N CYS A 102 18.08 -9.71 0.57
CA CYS A 102 17.35 -8.50 0.89
C CYS A 102 16.12 -8.46 0.00
N PHE A 103 14.95 -8.38 0.63
CA PHE A 103 13.68 -8.17 -0.07
C PHE A 103 13.05 -6.88 0.45
N GLY A 104 12.69 -5.98 -0.47
CA GLY A 104 12.25 -4.64 -0.11
C GLY A 104 11.18 -4.08 -1.04
N ALA A 105 10.42 -3.12 -0.51
CA ALA A 105 9.43 -2.36 -1.26
C ALA A 105 9.67 -0.86 -1.10
N LYS A 106 9.09 -0.09 -2.02
CA LYS A 106 9.01 1.36 -1.91
C LYS A 106 7.65 1.76 -1.31
N LEU A 107 7.65 2.08 -0.02
CA LEU A 107 6.50 2.64 0.67
C LEU A 107 6.31 4.12 0.31
N GLU A 108 5.06 4.55 0.25
CA GLU A 108 4.69 5.92 -0.11
C GLU A 108 4.39 6.78 1.12
N GLY A 109 3.94 6.17 2.21
CA GLY A 109 3.64 6.83 3.47
C GLY A 109 4.86 7.07 4.35
N VAL A 110 4.62 7.19 5.65
CA VAL A 110 5.69 7.35 6.65
C VAL A 110 6.51 6.07 6.70
N ILE A 111 7.80 6.19 6.44
CA ILE A 111 8.73 5.08 6.54
C ILE A 111 8.97 4.80 8.03
N PRO A 112 8.78 3.57 8.52
CA PRO A 112 9.08 3.23 9.91
C PRO A 112 10.57 3.43 10.19
N SER A 113 10.94 3.93 11.36
CA SER A 113 12.32 4.26 11.74
C SER A 113 13.27 3.05 11.81
N ASP A 114 12.74 1.83 11.79
CA ASP A 114 13.51 0.58 11.67
C ASP A 114 13.67 0.14 10.19
N SER A 115 13.42 1.02 9.23
CA SER A 115 13.58 0.71 7.80
C SER A 115 15.06 0.64 7.43
N THR A 116 15.64 -0.54 7.57
CA THR A 116 16.87 -0.84 6.84
C THR A 116 16.54 -0.85 5.36
N THR A 117 17.19 -0.04 4.54
CA THR A 117 17.01 -0.09 3.09
C THR A 117 17.73 -1.31 2.54
N CYS A 118 17.18 -1.93 1.48
CA CYS A 118 18.00 -2.79 0.65
C CYS A 118 18.90 -1.86 -0.15
N THR A 119 20.22 -2.02 -0.09
CA THR A 119 21.16 -1.29 -0.93
C THR A 119 22.08 -2.30 -1.59
N SER A 120 21.98 -2.47 -2.91
CA SER A 120 23.11 -2.95 -3.69
C SER A 120 23.99 -1.75 -4.04
N ALA A 121 25.29 -1.93 -3.94
CA ALA A 121 26.27 -0.97 -4.46
C ALA A 121 26.21 -0.80 -6.01
N ALA A 122 25.32 -1.52 -6.72
CA ALA A 122 25.30 -1.61 -8.18
C ALA A 122 23.99 -1.18 -8.86
N SER A 123 22.90 -0.96 -8.13
CA SER A 123 21.64 -0.46 -8.70
C SER A 123 21.03 0.47 -7.67
N GLY A 124 20.99 1.77 -7.97
CA GLY A 124 20.45 2.78 -7.05
C GLY A 124 19.12 2.31 -6.45
N SER A 125 19.17 1.85 -5.20
CA SER A 125 18.05 1.15 -4.60
C SER A 125 16.87 2.10 -4.41
N THR A 126 15.74 1.67 -4.94
CA THR A 126 14.44 2.33 -4.84
C THR A 126 13.61 1.81 -3.65
N ALA A 127 14.01 0.71 -3.01
CA ALA A 127 13.34 0.19 -1.82
C ALA A 127 13.75 0.95 -0.56
N ASN A 128 12.75 1.54 0.10
CA ASN A 128 12.90 2.28 1.35
C ASN A 128 12.43 1.48 2.58
N TYR A 129 11.97 0.24 2.39
CA TYR A 129 11.53 -0.66 3.45
C TYR A 129 11.96 -2.10 3.15
N LYS A 130 12.61 -2.76 4.12
CA LYS A 130 13.04 -4.17 4.02
C LYS A 130 12.08 -5.09 4.79
N ALA A 131 11.86 -6.29 4.26
CA ALA A 131 11.14 -7.35 4.96
C ALA A 131 11.92 -7.77 6.22
N GLN A 132 11.38 -7.47 7.39
CA GLN A 132 11.88 -8.00 8.66
C GLN A 132 11.52 -9.49 8.75
N PRO A 133 12.41 -10.41 9.17
CA PRO A 133 12.02 -11.78 9.47
C PRO A 133 10.87 -11.81 10.49
N PRO A 134 9.88 -12.72 10.32
CA PRO A 134 8.87 -12.93 11.35
C PRO A 134 9.57 -13.29 12.67
N GLN A 135 9.23 -12.58 13.73
CA GLN A 135 9.65 -12.89 15.10
C GLN A 135 9.00 -14.20 15.56
#